data_AF-A0A1M4TY62-F1
#
_entry.id   AF-A0A1M4TY62-F1
#
_cell.length_a   1.000
_cell.length_b   1.000
_cell.length_c   1.000
_cell.angle_alpha   90.00
_cell.angle_beta   90.00
_cell.angle_gamma   90.00
#
_symmetry.space_group_name_H-M   'P 1'
#
loop_
_entity.id
_entity.type
_entity.pdbx_description
1 polymer ?
#
loop_
_entity_poly.entity_id
_entity_poly.type
_entity_poly.pdbx_seq_one_letter_code
_entity_poly.pdbx_strand_id
1 'polypeptide(L)'
;MKCLLCKKNEANIIQKFYYDGIETKIGYCHDCLKELKKFHLGKINKHTISLFSTKLFFKNTYHFNKKNIDLKNIKSKILIEHPIYVKKLLFTDDENSKIRDAQTIIKRGLDFWTNEYEMAKNEFDEKRMKAIEKIIKKIKNLL
;
A
#
# COMPACT_ATOMS: atom_id res chain seq x y z
N MET A 1 -5.99 20.29 -21.13
CA MET A 1 -6.26 19.22 -20.13
C MET A 1 -6.32 19.85 -18.75
N LYS A 2 -7.19 19.38 -17.85
CA LYS A 2 -7.25 19.92 -16.48
C LYS A 2 -6.16 19.30 -15.59
N CYS A 3 -5.72 20.05 -14.58
CA CYS A 3 -4.82 19.52 -13.57
C CYS A 3 -5.43 18.30 -12.87
N LEU A 4 -4.68 17.20 -12.77
CA LEU A 4 -5.12 15.96 -12.12
C LEU A 4 -5.50 16.15 -10.65
N LEU A 5 -4.79 17.04 -9.95
CA LEU A 5 -4.98 17.27 -8.51
C LEU A 5 -6.16 18.19 -8.22
N CYS A 6 -6.11 19.45 -8.66
CA CYS A 6 -7.17 20.40 -8.30
C CYS A 6 -8.42 20.27 -9.17
N LYS A 7 -8.32 19.69 -10.37
CA LYS A 7 -9.39 19.58 -11.38
C LYS A 7 -10.07 20.90 -11.77
N LYS A 8 -9.55 22.04 -11.29
CA LYS A 8 -10.08 23.39 -11.52
C LYS A 8 -9.27 24.13 -12.57
N ASN A 9 -7.95 24.15 -12.39
CA ASN A 9 -7.03 24.90 -13.25
C ASN A 9 -6.63 24.07 -14.48
N GLU A 10 -6.28 24.76 -15.57
CA GLU A 10 -5.65 24.12 -16.72
C GLU A 10 -4.25 23.60 -16.36
N ALA A 11 -3.88 22.49 -16.97
CA ALA A 11 -2.56 21.91 -16.80
C ALA A 11 -1.56 22.63 -17.70
N ASN A 12 -0.54 23.23 -17.07
CA ASN A 12 0.56 23.90 -17.78
C ASN A 12 1.71 22.92 -18.06
N ILE A 13 1.76 21.82 -17.31
CA ILE A 13 2.84 20.84 -17.39
C ILE A 13 2.22 19.48 -17.63
N ILE A 14 2.62 18.82 -18.71
CA ILE A 14 2.10 17.52 -19.12
C ILE A 14 3.23 16.50 -19.04
N GLN A 15 3.11 15.57 -18.09
CA GLN A 15 4.02 14.44 -17.97
C GLN A 15 3.44 13.25 -18.72
N LYS A 16 4.31 12.57 -19.46
CA LYS A 16 3.97 11.32 -20.13
C LYS A 16 4.71 10.18 -19.46
N PHE A 17 4.03 9.08 -19.21
CA PHE A 17 4.65 7.86 -18.68
C PHE A 17 4.00 6.65 -19.33
N TYR A 18 4.76 5.56 -19.41
CA TYR A 18 4.28 4.29 -19.92
C TYR A 18 3.84 3.44 -18.74
N TYR A 19 2.58 3.02 -18.75
CA TYR A 19 2.02 2.08 -17.77
C TYR A 19 1.48 0.87 -18.54
N ASP A 20 2.06 -0.30 -18.30
CA ASP A 20 1.74 -1.55 -19.03
C ASP A 20 1.75 -1.41 -20.57
N GLY A 21 2.73 -0.66 -21.10
CA GLY A 21 2.89 -0.45 -22.54
C GLY A 21 2.00 0.63 -23.14
N ILE A 22 1.13 1.28 -22.34
CA ILE A 22 0.24 2.35 -22.80
C ILE A 22 0.83 3.72 -22.41
N GLU A 23 1.00 4.62 -23.40
CA GLU A 23 1.40 6.02 -23.16
C GLU A 23 0.27 6.76 -22.45
N THR A 24 0.43 7.00 -21.16
CA THR A 24 -0.51 7.76 -20.33
C THR A 24 0.03 9.17 -20.11
N LYS A 25 -0.87 10.16 -20.13
CA LYS A 25 -0.54 11.58 -19.92
C LYS A 25 -1.22 12.09 -18.67
N ILE A 26 -0.45 12.69 -17.76
CA ILE A 26 -0.97 13.39 -16.58
C ILE A 26 -0.59 14.87 -16.67
N GLY A 27 -1.56 15.74 -16.44
CA GLY A 27 -1.39 17.19 -16.43
C GLY A 27 -1.40 17.78 -15.02
N TYR A 28 -0.53 18.75 -14.75
CA TYR A 28 -0.47 19.53 -13.52
C TYR A 28 -0.48 21.04 -13.79
N CYS A 29 -1.14 21.83 -12.94
CA CYS A 29 -0.93 23.28 -12.88
C CYS A 29 0.31 23.60 -12.04
N HIS A 30 0.85 24.81 -12.17
CA HIS A 30 2.07 25.21 -11.46
C HIS A 30 1.96 25.11 -9.93
N ASP A 31 0.83 25.51 -9.36
CA ASP A 31 0.64 25.53 -7.90
C ASP A 31 0.61 24.11 -7.34
N CYS A 32 -0.20 23.23 -7.94
CA CYS A 32 -0.26 21.83 -7.54
C CYS A 32 1.06 21.09 -7.78
N LEU A 33 1.85 21.47 -8.79
CA LEU A 33 3.17 20.90 -8.99
C LEU A 33 4.16 21.37 -7.93
N LYS A 34 4.12 22.64 -7.50
CA LYS A 34 4.96 23.14 -6.40
C LYS A 34 4.64 22.40 -5.10
N GLU A 35 3.37 22.15 -4.83
CA GLU A 35 2.94 21.31 -3.71
C GLU A 35 3.44 19.88 -3.85
N LEU A 36 3.23 19.23 -5.01
CA LEU A 36 3.81 17.91 -5.31
C LEU A 36 5.31 17.86 -5.12
N LYS A 37 6.04 18.89 -5.54
CA LYS A 37 7.49 18.96 -5.37
C LYS A 37 7.86 19.01 -3.89
N LYS A 38 7.08 19.69 -3.04
CA LYS A 38 7.25 19.62 -1.57
C LYS A 38 6.99 18.21 -1.03
N PHE A 39 6.03 17.47 -1.59
CA PHE A 39 5.70 16.10 -1.18
C PHE A 39 6.69 15.03 -1.70
N HIS A 40 7.17 15.16 -2.94
CA HIS A 40 8.19 14.28 -3.55
C HIS A 40 9.60 14.57 -3.04
N LEU A 41 9.79 15.71 -2.36
CA LEU A 41 11.00 16.03 -1.59
C LEU A 41 10.77 15.83 -0.09
N GLY A 42 9.87 14.92 0.31
CA GLY A 42 9.82 14.44 1.69
C GLY A 42 11.22 14.06 2.14
N LYS A 43 11.65 14.54 3.31
CA LYS A 43 13.01 14.29 3.80
C LYS A 43 13.20 12.79 3.92
N ILE A 44 14.02 12.24 3.04
CA ILE A 44 14.34 10.83 3.08
C ILE A 44 15.19 10.58 4.33
N ASN A 45 14.93 9.49 5.04
CA ASN A 45 15.80 9.08 6.14
C ASN A 45 17.12 8.57 5.56
N LYS A 46 18.13 9.44 5.51
CA LYS A 46 19.45 9.13 4.95
C LYS A 46 20.12 7.92 5.61
N HIS A 47 19.86 7.70 6.91
CA HIS A 47 20.37 6.53 7.62
C HIS A 47 19.73 5.24 7.11
N THR A 48 18.42 5.22 6.87
CA THR A 48 17.74 4.03 6.36
C THR A 48 18.09 3.71 4.90
N ILE A 49 18.27 4.72 4.04
CA ILE A 49 18.72 4.48 2.65
C ILE A 49 20.05 3.71 2.61
N SER A 50 20.99 4.05 3.51
CA SER A 50 22.28 3.38 3.55
C SER A 50 22.12 1.86 3.78
N LEU A 51 21.17 1.46 4.64
CA LEU A 51 20.83 0.06 4.90
C LEU A 51 20.30 -0.66 3.65
N PHE A 52 19.55 0.01 2.78
CA PHE A 52 19.05 -0.58 1.52
C PHE A 52 20.06 -0.57 0.38
N SER A 53 21.08 0.31 0.42
CA SER A 53 22.19 0.32 -0.55
C SER A 53 23.22 -0.78 -0.29
N THR A 54 23.38 -1.20 0.97
CA THR A 54 23.97 -2.50 1.29
C THR A 54 23.00 -3.58 0.83
N LYS A 55 23.48 -4.60 0.09
CA LYS A 55 22.69 -5.79 -0.28
C LYS A 55 22.05 -6.40 0.97
N LEU A 56 20.83 -5.96 1.30
CA LEU A 56 20.00 -6.57 2.32
C LEU A 56 19.53 -7.91 1.75
N PHE A 57 20.41 -8.90 1.84
CA PHE A 57 19.97 -10.26 1.99
C PHE A 57 19.13 -10.29 3.26
N PHE A 58 17.81 -10.14 3.11
CA PHE A 58 16.85 -10.39 4.16
C PHE A 58 16.98 -11.85 4.57
N LYS A 59 17.93 -12.16 5.45
CA LYS A 59 17.88 -13.36 6.27
C LYS A 59 16.82 -13.05 7.32
N ASN A 60 15.55 -13.26 6.94
CA ASN A 60 14.40 -13.25 7.84
C ASN A 60 14.65 -14.30 8.94
N THR A 61 15.39 -13.94 9.98
CA THR A 61 15.55 -14.73 11.18
C THR A 61 14.41 -14.37 12.11
N TYR A 62 13.20 -14.75 11.70
CA TYR A 62 12.10 -14.87 12.65
C TYR A 62 12.38 -16.11 13.50
N HIS A 63 12.47 -15.94 14.82
CA HIS A 63 12.38 -17.08 15.74
C HIS A 63 10.97 -17.67 15.62
N PHE A 64 10.85 -18.68 14.75
CA PHE A 64 9.63 -19.46 14.56
C PHE A 64 9.33 -20.23 15.85
N ASN A 65 8.46 -19.68 16.68
CA ASN A 65 7.85 -20.46 17.75
C ASN A 65 6.79 -21.37 17.10
N LYS A 66 7.21 -22.59 16.73
CA LYS A 66 6.50 -23.56 15.88
C LYS A 66 5.08 -23.94 16.34
N LYS A 67 4.64 -23.55 17.54
CA LYS A 67 3.46 -24.14 18.15
C LYS A 67 2.11 -23.59 17.66
N ASN A 68 2.01 -22.42 17.02
CA ASN A 68 0.68 -21.83 16.72
C ASN A 68 0.60 -20.86 15.53
N ILE A 69 1.51 -20.90 14.56
CA ILE A 69 1.42 -19.99 13.40
C ILE A 69 0.71 -20.69 12.25
N ASP A 70 -0.61 -20.45 12.17
CA ASP A 70 -1.39 -20.71 10.96
C ASP A 70 -0.79 -19.84 9.83
N LEU A 71 -0.04 -20.47 8.92
CA LEU A 71 0.68 -19.83 7.80
C LEU A 71 -0.23 -18.91 6.96
N LYS A 72 -1.55 -19.11 7.04
CA LYS A 72 -2.60 -18.26 6.45
C LYS A 72 -2.50 -16.80 6.91
N ASN A 73 -2.17 -16.55 8.19
CA ASN A 73 -2.03 -15.20 8.74
C ASN A 73 -0.71 -14.51 8.37
N ILE A 74 0.28 -15.26 7.87
CA ILE A 74 1.54 -14.68 7.40
C ILE A 74 1.34 -14.02 6.03
N LYS A 75 0.61 -14.67 5.13
CA LYS A 75 0.35 -14.15 3.78
C LYS A 75 -0.38 -12.80 3.81
N SER A 76 -1.40 -12.68 4.64
CA SER A 76 -2.16 -11.42 4.80
C SER A 76 -1.26 -10.30 5.31
N LYS A 77 -0.47 -10.53 6.36
CA LYS A 77 0.48 -9.53 6.89
C LYS A 77 1.54 -9.11 5.86
N ILE A 78 2.09 -10.07 5.12
CA ILE A 78 3.10 -9.77 4.08
C ILE A 78 2.49 -8.92 2.97
N LEU A 79 1.30 -9.23 2.49
CA LEU A 79 0.69 -8.54 1.35
C LEU A 79 0.05 -7.19 1.72
N ILE A 80 -0.50 -7.08 2.94
CA ILE A 80 -1.23 -5.89 3.38
C ILE A 80 -0.28 -4.90 4.07
N GLU A 81 0.48 -5.35 5.07
CA GLU A 81 1.18 -4.48 6.02
C GLU A 81 2.65 -4.23 5.64
N HIS A 82 3.34 -5.24 5.08
CA HIS A 82 4.78 -5.14 4.83
C HIS A 82 5.18 -3.98 3.89
N PRO A 83 4.46 -3.67 2.79
CA PRO A 83 4.84 -2.54 1.94
C PRO A 83 4.73 -1.19 2.66
N ILE A 84 3.80 -1.07 3.62
CA ILE A 84 3.65 0.14 4.44
C ILE A 84 4.77 0.22 5.46
N TYR A 85 5.18 -0.91 6.04
CA TYR A 85 6.33 -0.97 6.92
C TYR A 85 7.62 -0.53 6.21
N VAL A 86 7.86 -1.03 5.00
CA VAL A 86 9.00 -0.60 4.16
C VAL A 86 8.94 0.89 3.86
N LYS A 87 7.76 1.42 3.52
CA LYS A 87 7.55 2.85 3.32
C LYS A 87 7.92 3.66 4.57
N LYS A 88 7.44 3.26 5.76
CA LYS A 88 7.74 3.95 7.03
C LYS A 88 9.21 3.95 7.40
N LEU A 89 9.96 2.93 6.97
CA LEU A 89 11.41 2.90 7.16
C LEU A 89 12.12 3.94 6.27
N LEU A 90 11.63 4.12 5.04
CA LEU A 90 12.26 4.97 4.02
C LEU A 90 11.93 6.46 4.19
N PHE A 91 10.72 6.78 4.63
CA PHE A 91 10.22 8.16 4.68
C PHE A 91 9.92 8.60 6.12
N THR A 92 10.18 9.87 6.44
CA THR A 92 9.77 10.44 7.74
C THR A 92 8.26 10.46 7.90
N ASP A 93 7.77 10.02 9.06
CA ASP A 93 6.35 10.01 9.40
C ASP A 93 5.78 11.44 9.52
N ASP A 94 4.56 11.63 9.01
CA ASP A 94 3.74 12.82 9.19
C ASP A 94 2.27 12.41 9.47
N GLU A 95 1.46 13.31 10.02
CA GLU A 95 0.08 12.99 10.40
C GLU A 95 -0.79 12.53 9.22
N ASN A 96 -0.61 13.13 8.03
CA ASN A 96 -1.34 12.72 6.83
C ASN A 96 -0.87 11.36 6.33
N SER A 97 0.43 11.04 6.48
CA SER A 97 0.94 9.70 6.20
C SER A 97 0.32 8.64 7.11
N LYS A 98 0.11 8.92 8.40
CA LYS A 98 -0.55 7.98 9.32
C LYS A 98 -1.99 7.67 8.91
N ILE A 99 -2.77 8.71 8.57
CA ILE A 99 -4.17 8.55 8.12
C ILE A 99 -4.22 7.74 6.82
N ARG A 100 -3.39 8.11 5.84
CA ARG A 100 -3.31 7.41 4.55
C ARG A 100 -2.87 5.96 4.69
N ASP A 101 -1.90 5.68 5.56
CA ASP A 101 -1.42 4.32 5.80
C ASP A 101 -2.53 3.47 6.44
N ALA A 102 -3.26 4.01 7.42
CA ALA A 102 -4.41 3.33 8.02
C ALA A 102 -5.50 3.00 6.97
N GLN A 103 -5.90 3.98 6.15
CA GLN A 103 -6.84 3.76 5.04
C GLN A 103 -6.32 2.74 4.04
N THR A 104 -5.00 2.74 3.76
CA THR A 104 -4.38 1.79 2.82
C THR A 104 -4.38 0.37 3.38
N ILE A 105 -4.11 0.18 4.68
CA ILE A 105 -4.20 -1.12 5.36
C ILE A 105 -5.63 -1.66 5.26
N ILE A 106 -6.63 -0.83 5.59
CA ILE A 106 -8.04 -1.22 5.57
C ILE A 106 -8.45 -1.62 4.15
N LYS A 107 -8.13 -0.80 3.15
CA LYS A 107 -8.48 -1.08 1.74
C LYS A 107 -7.81 -2.36 1.24
N ARG A 108 -6.49 -2.49 1.39
CA ARG A 108 -5.76 -3.68 0.96
C ARG A 108 -6.20 -4.94 1.70
N GLY A 109 -6.52 -4.82 2.98
CA GLY A 109 -7.07 -5.91 3.77
C GLY A 109 -8.41 -6.37 3.22
N LEU A 110 -9.31 -5.43 2.92
CA LEU A 110 -10.60 -5.75 2.33
C LEU A 110 -10.46 -6.42 0.95
N ASP A 111 -9.59 -5.89 0.08
CA ASP A 111 -9.32 -6.46 -1.24
C ASP A 111 -8.76 -7.89 -1.13
N PHE A 112 -7.75 -8.09 -0.27
CA PHE A 112 -7.13 -9.40 -0.05
C PHE A 112 -8.14 -10.44 0.45
N TRP A 113 -8.89 -10.12 1.50
CA TRP A 113 -9.84 -11.06 2.08
C TRP A 113 -11.04 -11.31 1.16
N THR A 114 -11.44 -10.35 0.33
CA THR A 114 -12.46 -10.56 -0.70
C THR A 114 -11.99 -11.56 -1.76
N ASN A 115 -10.74 -11.45 -2.21
CA ASN A 115 -10.16 -12.42 -3.14
C ASN A 115 -10.05 -13.82 -2.52
N GLU A 116 -9.60 -13.92 -1.27
CA GLU A 116 -9.54 -15.20 -0.55
C GLU A 116 -10.93 -15.83 -0.36
N TYR A 117 -11.98 -15.01 -0.21
CA TYR A 117 -13.36 -15.48 -0.15
C TYR A 117 -13.81 -16.08 -1.48
N GLU A 118 -13.55 -15.41 -2.61
CA GLU A 118 -13.88 -15.94 -3.94
C GLU A 118 -13.10 -17.22 -4.25
N MET A 119 -11.85 -17.33 -3.81
CA MET A 119 -11.10 -18.59 -3.90
C MET A 119 -11.75 -19.71 -3.07
N ALA A 120 -12.12 -19.43 -1.82
CA ALA A 120 -12.80 -20.40 -0.96
C ALA A 120 -14.15 -20.85 -1.54
N LYS A 121 -14.88 -19.94 -2.20
CA LYS A 121 -16.13 -20.22 -2.90
C LYS A 121 -15.91 -21.15 -4.10
N ASN A 122 -14.87 -20.92 -4.89
CA ASN A 122 -14.51 -21.79 -6.01
C ASN A 122 -14.06 -23.20 -5.54
N GLU A 123 -13.48 -23.28 -4.35
CA GLU A 123 -13.06 -24.53 -3.69
C GLU A 123 -14.22 -25.23 -2.93
N PHE A 124 -15.40 -24.62 -2.85
CA PHE A 124 -16.53 -25.07 -2.02
C PHE A 124 -16.18 -25.25 -0.52
N ASP A 125 -15.23 -24.49 0.01
CA ASP A 125 -14.84 -24.54 1.43
C ASP A 125 -15.69 -23.58 2.28
N GLU A 126 -16.89 -24.05 2.66
CA GLU A 126 -17.83 -23.27 3.46
C GLU A 126 -17.29 -22.82 4.83
N LYS A 127 -16.39 -23.62 5.44
CA LYS A 127 -15.80 -23.28 6.74
C LYS A 127 -14.88 -22.08 6.59
N ARG A 128 -14.05 -22.08 5.54
CA ARG A 128 -13.15 -20.96 5.21
C ARG A 128 -13.94 -19.72 4.81
N MET A 129 -15.01 -19.87 4.02
CA MET A 129 -15.90 -18.75 3.65
C MET A 129 -16.46 -18.04 4.89
N LYS A 130 -17.08 -18.78 5.82
CA LYS A 130 -17.65 -18.22 7.06
C LYS A 130 -16.60 -17.53 7.95
N ALA A 131 -15.38 -18.05 7.97
CA ALA A 131 -14.27 -17.44 8.70
C ALA A 131 -13.86 -16.10 8.07
N ILE A 132 -13.76 -16.05 6.74
CA ILE A 132 -13.38 -14.85 5.98
C ILE A 132 -14.48 -13.78 6.08
N GLU A 133 -15.77 -14.14 6.01
CA GLU A 133 -16.88 -13.20 6.20
C GLU A 133 -16.81 -12.45 7.52
N LYS A 134 -16.46 -13.15 8.62
CA LYS A 134 -16.27 -12.53 9.94
C LYS A 134 -15.14 -11.50 9.91
N ILE A 135 -14.07 -11.76 9.16
CA ILE A 135 -12.93 -10.85 9.01
C ILE A 135 -13.33 -9.63 8.17
N ILE A 136 -13.97 -9.84 7.01
CA ILE A 136 -14.46 -8.75 6.15
C ILE A 136 -15.42 -7.84 6.92
N LYS A 137 -16.34 -8.41 7.70
CA LYS A 137 -17.27 -7.64 8.54
C LYS A 137 -16.55 -6.76 9.56
N LYS A 138 -15.51 -7.29 10.22
CA LYS A 138 -14.68 -6.49 11.14
C LYS A 138 -13.95 -5.36 10.44
N ILE A 139 -13.40 -5.60 9.26
CA ILE A 139 -12.70 -4.57 8.47
C ILE A 139 -13.68 -3.48 8.01
N LYS A 140 -14.88 -3.85 7.56
CA LYS A 140 -15.92 -2.89 7.17
C LYS A 140 -16.37 -1.98 8.32
N ASN A 141 -16.34 -2.47 9.56
CA ASN A 141 -16.65 -1.64 10.74
C ASN A 141 -15.55 -0.62 11.09
N LEU A 142 -14.37 -0.71 10.46
CA LEU A 142 -13.27 0.25 10.64
C LEU A 142 -13.28 1.36 9.58
N LEU A 143 -14.18 1.28 8.59
CA LEU A 143 -14.44 2.31 7.58
C LEU A 143 -15.49 3.31 8.10
#